data_AF-A0A939AQK6-F1
#
_entry.id   AF-A0A939AQK6-F1
#
_cell.length_a   1.000
_cell.length_b   1.000
_cell.length_c   1.000
_cell.angle_alpha   90.00
_cell.angle_beta   90.00
_cell.angle_gamma   90.00
#
_symmetry.space_group_name_H-M   'P 1'
#
loop_
_entity.id
_entity.type
_entity.pdbx_description
1 polymer ?
#
loop_
_entity_poly.entity_id
_entity_poly.type
_entity_poly.pdbx_seq_one_letter_code
_entity_poly.pdbx_strand_id
1 'polypeptide(L)'
;MQTRPVARTHAVRTGMVRLPGGDFLMGTEDSAGFPADGEGPVRRVRLSPFWIDVAAVSNAQFAEFVAATAYRTEAEAFGWTFVFHLFVPDELARRIP
;
A
#
# COMPACT_ATOMS: atom_id res chain seq x y z
N MET A 1 26.34 -3.82 -9.66
CA MET A 1 26.06 -2.42 -9.31
C MET A 1 24.90 -1.95 -10.22
N GLN A 2 23.65 -2.21 -9.84
CA GLN A 2 22.49 -1.82 -10.65
C GLN A 2 22.26 -0.32 -10.42
N THR A 3 22.39 0.49 -11.47
CA THR A 3 22.15 1.93 -11.41
C THR A 3 20.66 2.18 -11.18
N ARG A 4 20.30 2.85 -10.07
CA ARG A 4 18.91 3.31 -9.85
C ARG A 4 18.60 4.37 -10.90
N PRO A 5 17.56 4.22 -11.73
CA PRO A 5 17.12 5.31 -12.58
C PRO A 5 16.66 6.47 -11.68
N VAL A 6 17.28 7.64 -11.86
CA VAL A 6 16.92 8.86 -11.12
C VAL A 6 15.68 9.44 -11.81
N ALA A 7 14.50 9.23 -11.22
CA ALA A 7 13.27 9.85 -11.70
C ALA A 7 13.38 11.37 -11.57
N ARG A 8 13.18 12.10 -12.67
CA ARG A 8 13.16 13.56 -12.70
C ARG A 8 12.05 14.10 -11.79
N THR A 9 12.39 15.02 -10.89
CA THR A 9 11.56 15.55 -9.78
C THR A 9 10.19 16.12 -10.19
N HIS A 10 9.99 16.44 -11.48
CA HIS A 10 8.71 16.94 -12.00
C HIS A 10 7.69 15.84 -12.36
N ALA A 11 8.13 14.63 -12.74
CA ALA A 11 7.23 13.54 -13.10
C ALA A 11 6.63 12.81 -11.87
N VAL A 12 7.28 12.94 -10.71
CA VAL A 12 6.95 12.20 -9.47
C VAL A 12 5.66 12.72 -8.80
N ARG A 13 5.16 13.90 -9.17
CA ARG A 13 4.05 14.56 -8.43
C ARG A 13 2.72 14.56 -9.16
N THR A 14 2.65 14.02 -10.38
CA THR A 14 1.38 13.91 -11.10
C THR A 14 0.47 12.93 -10.36
N GLY A 15 -0.69 13.40 -9.89
CA GLY A 15 -1.60 12.59 -9.07
C GLY A 15 -1.31 12.62 -7.57
N MET A 16 -0.33 13.41 -7.11
CA MET A 16 -0.08 13.66 -5.69
C MET A 16 -0.64 15.00 -5.24
N VAL A 17 -1.02 15.09 -3.97
CA VAL A 17 -1.34 16.35 -3.29
C VAL A 17 -0.30 16.65 -2.21
N ARG A 18 0.02 17.94 -2.05
CA ARG A 18 0.91 18.40 -0.98
C ARG A 18 0.09 18.77 0.23
N LEU A 19 0.31 18.08 1.34
CA LEU A 19 -0.23 18.44 2.63
C LEU A 19 0.76 19.34 3.37
N PRO A 20 0.30 20.42 4.01
CA PRO A 20 1.18 21.37 4.69
C PRO A 20 1.84 20.79 5.95
N GLY A 21 1.41 19.61 6.43
CA GLY A 21 1.78 19.13 7.75
C GLY A 21 1.08 19.94 8.85
N GLY A 22 1.48 19.72 10.10
CA GLY A 22 0.88 20.35 11.27
C GLY A 22 0.66 19.38 12.42
N ASP A 23 -0.02 19.85 13.46
CA ASP A 23 -0.45 19.04 14.59
C ASP A 23 -1.84 18.44 14.32
N PHE A 24 -2.03 17.19 14.70
CA PHE A 24 -3.34 16.55 14.74
C PHE A 24 -3.41 15.52 15.88
N LEU A 25 -4.62 15.04 16.16
CA LEU A 25 -4.86 13.94 17.10
C LEU A 25 -4.95 12.63 16.32
N MET A 26 -4.05 11.70 16.62
CA MET A 26 -3.97 10.38 15.97
C MET A 26 -4.43 9.29 16.92
N GLY A 27 -5.16 8.30 16.40
CA GLY A 27 -5.72 7.19 17.16
C GLY A 27 -7.17 7.46 17.59
N THR A 28 -7.71 6.58 18.44
CA THR A 28 -9.08 6.64 18.93
C THR A 28 -9.16 6.31 20.43
N GLU A 29 -10.18 6.85 21.11
CA GLU A 29 -10.59 6.42 22.46
C GLU A 29 -11.87 5.55 22.41
N ASP A 30 -12.35 5.24 21.20
CA ASP A 30 -13.53 4.40 21.04
C ASP A 30 -13.24 2.98 21.53
N SER A 31 -14.20 2.44 22.27
CA SER A 31 -14.21 1.03 22.68
C SER A 31 -14.58 0.09 21.53
N ALA A 32 -15.16 0.62 20.43
CA ALA A 32 -15.42 -0.12 19.21
C ALA A 32 -14.12 -0.30 18.43
N GLY A 33 -13.57 -1.51 18.51
CA GLY A 33 -12.31 -1.91 17.88
C GLY A 33 -11.76 -3.15 18.56
N PHE A 34 -10.70 -3.75 18.01
CA PHE A 34 -10.02 -4.86 18.67
C PHE A 34 -8.88 -4.30 19.53
N PRO A 35 -8.85 -4.55 20.86
CA PRO A 35 -7.78 -4.05 21.72
C PRO A 35 -6.36 -4.46 21.27
N ALA A 36 -6.25 -5.61 20.59
CA ALA A 36 -4.98 -6.12 20.07
C ALA A 36 -4.41 -5.30 18.90
N ASP A 37 -5.23 -4.52 18.19
CA ASP A 37 -4.80 -3.72 17.03
C ASP A 37 -4.12 -2.41 17.46
N GLY A 38 -4.25 -2.00 18.72
CA GLY A 38 -3.54 -0.84 19.28
C GLY A 38 -3.93 0.50 18.63
N GLU A 39 -5.20 0.66 18.26
CA GLU A 39 -5.69 1.88 17.59
C GLU A 39 -5.61 3.14 18.47
N GLY A 40 -5.82 2.98 19.78
CA GLY A 40 -5.67 4.02 20.79
C GLY A 40 -4.31 4.03 21.51
N PRO A 41 -4.14 4.89 22.52
CA PRO A 41 -5.00 6.04 22.81
C PRO A 41 -4.80 7.14 21.77
N VAL A 42 -5.68 8.14 21.82
CA VAL A 42 -5.51 9.40 21.11
C VAL A 42 -4.25 10.11 21.60
N ARG A 43 -3.39 10.50 20.66
CA ARG A 43 -2.14 11.20 20.94
C ARG A 43 -1.90 12.33 19.95
N ARG A 44 -1.32 13.44 20.42
CA ARG A 44 -0.94 14.55 19.55
C ARG A 44 0.30 14.17 18.74
N VAL A 45 0.20 14.26 17.42
CA VAL A 45 1.30 14.02 16.48
C VAL A 45 1.55 15.27 15.66
N ARG A 46 2.82 15.62 15.45
CA ARG A 46 3.25 16.70 14.56
C ARG A 46 3.96 16.11 13.35
N LEU A 47 3.52 16.48 12.15
CA LEU A 47 4.16 16.09 10.90
C LEU A 47 4.69 17.31 10.15
N SER A 48 5.86 17.16 9.53
CA SER A 48 6.37 18.09 8.52
C SER A 48 5.52 18.04 7.24
N PRO A 49 5.55 19.07 6.38
CA PRO A 49 4.88 19.02 5.08
C PRO A 49 5.32 17.82 4.22
N PHE A 50 4.39 17.16 3.53
CA PHE A 50 4.66 15.98 2.70
C PHE A 50 3.74 15.90 1.47
N TRP A 51 4.07 15.01 0.53
CA TRP A 51 3.21 14.67 -0.61
C TRP A 51 2.63 13.28 -0.41
N ILE A 52 1.39 13.07 -0.84
CA ILE A 52 0.71 11.77 -0.81
C ILE A 52 -0.08 11.60 -2.11
N ASP A 53 -0.11 10.37 -2.65
CA ASP A 53 -0.95 10.03 -3.79
C ASP A 53 -2.44 10.19 -3.44
N VAL A 54 -3.24 10.71 -4.37
CA VAL A 54 -4.69 10.86 -4.15
C VAL A 54 -5.45 9.53 -4.21
N ALA A 55 -4.83 8.50 -4.77
CA ALA A 55 -5.38 7.15 -4.91
C ALA A 55 -4.28 6.11 -4.68
N ALA A 56 -4.67 4.90 -4.28
CA ALA A 56 -3.73 3.78 -4.21
C ALA A 56 -3.15 3.47 -5.60
N VAL A 57 -1.96 2.86 -5.62
CA VAL A 57 -1.31 2.42 -6.87
C VAL A 57 -2.23 1.44 -7.61
N SER A 58 -2.57 1.77 -8.84
CA SER A 58 -3.44 0.96 -9.70
C SER A 58 -2.66 -0.18 -10.39
N ASN A 59 -3.40 -1.18 -10.89
CA ASN A 59 -2.82 -2.26 -11.69
C ASN A 59 -2.05 -1.75 -12.92
N ALA A 60 -2.55 -0.70 -13.59
CA ALA A 60 -1.89 -0.12 -14.76
C ALA A 60 -0.53 0.50 -14.39
N GLN A 61 -0.49 1.30 -13.32
CA GLN A 61 0.75 1.91 -12.83
C GLN A 61 1.77 0.84 -12.38
N PHE A 62 1.31 -0.20 -11.68
CA PHE A 62 2.19 -1.28 -11.26
C PHE A 62 2.70 -2.10 -12.46
N ALA A 63 1.87 -2.33 -13.47
CA ALA A 63 2.29 -3.00 -14.71
C ALA A 63 3.36 -2.21 -15.47
N GLU A 64 3.24 -0.88 -15.55
CA GLU A 64 4.29 -0.02 -16.12
C GLU A 64 5.62 -0.17 -15.36
N PHE A 65 5.58 -0.21 -14.02
CA PHE A 65 6.74 -0.45 -13.18
C PHE A 65 7.39 -1.81 -13.46
N VAL A 66 6.60 -2.88 -13.55
CA VAL A 66 7.09 -4.23 -13.85
C VAL A 66 7.72 -4.26 -15.24
N ALA A 67 7.07 -3.68 -16.26
CA ALA A 67 7.61 -3.64 -17.62
C ALA A 67 8.95 -2.88 -17.70
N ALA A 68 9.09 -1.79 -16.93
CA ALA A 68 10.30 -0.99 -16.91
C ALA A 68 11.48 -1.62 -16.14
N THR A 69 11.20 -2.53 -15.20
CA THR A 69 12.21 -3.04 -14.25
C THR A 69 12.40 -4.55 -14.27
N ALA A 70 11.52 -5.29 -14.96
CA ALA A 70 11.38 -6.74 -14.87
C ALA A 70 11.22 -7.25 -13.42
N TYR A 71 10.59 -6.47 -12.55
CA TYR A 71 10.39 -6.82 -11.15
C TYR A 71 9.49 -8.06 -11.00
N ARG A 72 9.91 -8.99 -10.13
CA ARG A 72 9.15 -10.17 -9.72
C ARG A 72 8.70 -9.98 -8.27
N THR A 73 7.40 -10.09 -8.03
CA THR A 73 6.81 -9.95 -6.69
C THR A 73 7.15 -11.12 -5.78
N GLU A 74 6.96 -10.95 -4.47
CA GLU A 74 7.11 -12.05 -3.51
C GLU A 74 6.11 -13.18 -3.76
N ALA A 75 4.86 -12.86 -4.12
CA ALA A 75 3.85 -13.86 -4.48
C ALA A 75 4.32 -14.76 -5.64
N GLU A 76 4.96 -14.18 -6.66
CA GLU A 76 5.56 -14.95 -7.74
C GLU A 76 6.80 -15.71 -7.30
N ALA A 77 7.60 -15.18 -6.37
CA ALA A 77 8.79 -15.84 -5.84
C ALA A 77 8.43 -17.09 -5.01
N PHE A 78 7.44 -16.97 -4.13
CA PHE A 78 6.92 -18.07 -3.32
C PHE A 78 6.04 -19.03 -4.13
N GLY A 79 5.42 -18.55 -5.22
CA GLY A 79 4.51 -19.33 -6.06
C GLY A 79 3.09 -19.45 -5.50
N TRP A 80 2.73 -18.64 -4.50
CA TRP A 80 1.38 -18.60 -3.93
C TRP A 80 1.07 -17.22 -3.32
N THR A 81 -0.22 -16.93 -3.17
CA THR A 81 -0.75 -15.81 -2.39
C THR A 81 -2.16 -16.14 -1.91
N PHE A 82 -2.73 -15.31 -1.05
CA PHE A 82 -4.08 -15.50 -0.56
C PHE A 82 -5.13 -15.10 -1.61
N VAL A 83 -6.16 -15.94 -1.74
CA VAL A 83 -7.37 -15.68 -2.53
C VAL A 83 -8.57 -15.89 -1.62
N PHE A 84 -9.50 -14.94 -1.63
CA PHE A 84 -10.74 -15.07 -0.85
C PHE A 84 -11.58 -16.23 -1.40
N HIS A 85 -12.15 -17.08 -0.53
CA HIS A 85 -12.73 -18.36 -0.93
C HIS A 85 -13.84 -18.25 -1.99
N LEU A 86 -14.62 -17.16 -2.01
CA LEU A 86 -15.65 -16.93 -3.05
C LEU A 86 -15.08 -16.66 -4.46
N PHE A 87 -13.78 -16.38 -4.57
CA PHE A 87 -13.09 -16.17 -5.85
C PHE A 87 -12.17 -17.34 -6.22
N VAL A 88 -12.14 -18.39 -5.41
CA VAL A 88 -11.44 -19.63 -5.75
C VAL A 88 -12.33 -20.42 -6.70
N PRO A 89 -11.85 -20.81 -7.90
CA PRO A 89 -12.62 -21.66 -8.80
C PRO A 89 -13.03 -22.96 -8.10
N ASP A 90 -14.27 -23.42 -8.30
CA ASP A 90 -14.82 -24.62 -7.63
C ASP A 90 -13.91 -25.85 -7.76
N GLU A 91 -13.26 -26.01 -8.91
CA GLU A 91 -12.32 -27.10 -9.16
C GLU A 91 -11.12 -27.06 -8.21
N LEU A 92 -10.59 -25.87 -7.94
CA LEU A 92 -9.49 -25.68 -7.01
C LEU A 92 -9.98 -25.78 -5.56
N ALA A 93 -11.15 -25.24 -5.25
CA ALA A 93 -11.74 -25.28 -3.90
C ALA A 93 -11.95 -26.73 -3.42
N ARG A 94 -12.43 -27.63 -4.30
CA ARG A 94 -12.60 -29.06 -4.00
C ARG A 94 -11.30 -29.81 -3.67
N ARG A 95 -10.14 -29.23 -3.97
CA ARG A 95 -8.82 -29.83 -3.73
C ARG A 95 -8.19 -29.37 -2.41
N ILE A 96 -8.79 -28.40 -1.73
CA ILE A 96 -8.35 -27.92 -0.43
C ILE A 96 -9.07 -28.79 0.63
N PRO A 97 -8.33 -29.50 1.50
CA PRO A 97 -8.92 -30.39 2.50
C PRO A 97 -9.77 -29.65 3.55
#